data_AF-A0A2G2K6H2-F1
#
_entry.id   AF-A0A2G2K6H2-F1
#
_cell.length_a   1.000
_cell.length_b   1.000
_cell.length_c   1.000
_cell.angle_alpha   90.00
_cell.angle_beta   90.00
_cell.angle_gamma   90.00
#
_symmetry.space_group_name_H-M   'P 1'
#
loop_
_entity.id
_entity.type
_entity.pdbx_description
1 polymer ?
#
loop_
_entity_poly.entity_id
_entity_poly.type
_entity_poly.pdbx_seq_one_letter_code
_entity_poly.pdbx_strand_id
1 'polypeptide(L)'
;MNIEGNKVIVNKSKSEVIAFLTKMENFEQLMPENTKFEVLGDDIFLFGLKGMPEIKLRLKEQTDDKVVLGAASDKLPFTLTANLNEIDASKTETQLSFVGEFNAMMAMMVKGPITKFVGQLSENLAVI
;
A
#
# COMPACT_ATOMS: atom_id res chain seq x y z
N MET A 1 -14.22 3.74 -5.91
CA MET A 1 -13.94 4.19 -4.53
C MET A 1 -12.52 4.74 -4.49
N ASN A 2 -12.29 5.83 -3.77
CA ASN A 2 -10.95 6.36 -3.47
C ASN A 2 -10.82 6.53 -1.96
N ILE A 3 -9.70 6.09 -1.40
CA ILE A 3 -9.31 6.23 0.01
C ILE A 3 -7.90 6.81 0.02
N GLU A 4 -7.71 7.89 0.75
CA GLU A 4 -6.39 8.47 0.98
C GLU A 4 -5.94 8.18 2.40
N GLY A 5 -4.69 7.75 2.52
CA GLY A 5 -4.00 7.65 3.79
C GLY A 5 -3.49 9.00 4.28
N ASN A 6 -2.97 8.99 5.50
CA ASN A 6 -2.29 10.14 6.07
C ASN A 6 -1.04 10.44 5.25
N LYS A 7 -0.77 11.73 5.04
CA LYS A 7 0.56 12.18 4.60
C LYS A 7 1.54 12.01 5.75
N VAL A 8 2.68 11.40 5.47
CA VAL A 8 3.73 11.15 6.46
C VAL A 8 5.09 11.54 5.90
N ILE A 9 6.02 11.87 6.79
CA ILE A 9 7.42 12.13 6.44
C ILE A 9 8.22 10.89 6.82
N VAL A 10 8.94 10.34 5.85
CA VAL A 10 9.90 9.25 6.04
C VAL A 10 11.29 9.86 6.07
N ASN A 11 12.08 9.55 7.10
CA ASN A 11 13.46 10.02 7.24
C ASN A 11 14.44 9.19 6.38
N LYS A 12 14.10 9.05 5.10
CA LYS A 12 14.91 8.43 4.06
C LYS A 12 14.79 9.20 2.75
N SER A 13 15.80 9.07 1.89
CA SER A 13 15.74 9.57 0.52
C SER A 13 14.65 8.86 -0.29
N LYS A 14 14.21 9.51 -1.37
CA LYS A 14 13.17 8.97 -2.24
C LYS A 14 13.55 7.59 -2.80
N SER A 15 14.81 7.43 -3.22
CA SER A 15 15.35 6.18 -3.75
C SER A 15 15.34 5.05 -2.71
N GLU A 16 15.61 5.35 -1.43
CA GLU A 16 15.53 4.36 -0.35
C GLU A 16 14.09 3.94 -0.07
N VAL A 17 13.14 4.88 -0.07
CA VAL A 17 11.71 4.57 0.09
C VAL A 17 11.20 3.71 -1.08
N ILE A 18 11.59 4.04 -2.31
CA ILE A 18 11.28 3.25 -3.49
C ILE A 18 11.88 1.83 -3.38
N ALA A 19 13.16 1.73 -3.03
CA ALA A 19 13.84 0.44 -2.86
C ALA A 19 13.20 -0.40 -1.74
N PHE A 20 12.64 0.25 -0.72
CA PHE A 20 11.88 -0.41 0.33
C PHE A 20 10.55 -0.95 -0.21
N LEU A 21 9.75 -0.11 -0.87
CA LEU A 21 8.40 -0.43 -1.37
C LEU A 21 8.37 -1.36 -2.59
N THR A 22 9.52 -1.70 -3.14
CA THR A 22 9.65 -2.59 -4.32
C THR A 22 10.14 -3.98 -3.96
N LYS A 23 10.43 -4.23 -2.67
CA LYS A 23 10.74 -5.55 -2.13
C LYS A 23 9.53 -6.03 -1.33
N MET A 24 8.91 -7.12 -1.76
CA MET A 24 7.63 -7.55 -1.21
C MET A 24 7.76 -7.95 0.26
N GLU A 25 8.88 -8.53 0.67
CA GLU A 25 9.16 -8.95 2.06
C GLU A 25 9.10 -7.77 3.03
N ASN A 26 9.47 -6.56 2.59
CA ASN A 26 9.45 -5.37 3.43
C ASN A 26 8.03 -4.96 3.86
N PHE A 27 7.00 -5.38 3.11
CA PHE A 27 5.61 -5.09 3.49
C PHE A 27 5.22 -5.77 4.79
N GLU A 28 5.90 -6.85 5.21
CA GLU A 28 5.68 -7.46 6.51
C GLU A 28 5.84 -6.45 7.66
N GLN A 29 6.82 -5.54 7.54
CA GLN A 29 7.07 -4.47 8.52
C GLN A 29 5.97 -3.40 8.53
N LEU A 30 5.23 -3.28 7.43
CA LEU A 30 4.13 -2.33 7.32
C LEU A 30 2.79 -2.94 7.75
N MET A 31 2.67 -4.27 7.84
CA MET A 31 1.39 -4.91 8.13
C MET A 31 0.92 -4.64 9.57
N PRO A 32 -0.37 -4.38 9.80
CA PRO A 32 -0.94 -4.33 11.15
C PRO A 32 -0.77 -5.65 11.89
N GLU A 33 -0.63 -5.60 13.22
CA GLU A 33 -0.66 -6.79 14.08
C GLU A 33 -1.93 -7.63 13.81
N ASN A 34 -1.76 -8.95 13.66
CA ASN A 34 -2.83 -9.92 13.33
C ASN A 34 -3.35 -9.89 11.88
N THR A 35 -2.56 -9.39 10.94
CA THR A 35 -2.82 -9.53 9.50
C THR A 35 -2.16 -10.81 8.98
N LYS A 36 -2.88 -11.60 8.15
CA LYS A 36 -2.22 -12.66 7.40
C LYS A 36 -1.37 -12.00 6.32
N PHE A 37 -0.09 -12.34 6.22
CA PHE A 37 0.82 -11.84 5.19
C PHE A 37 1.63 -12.99 4.62
N GLU A 38 1.78 -13.04 3.29
CA GLU A 38 2.51 -14.09 2.60
C GLU A 38 3.11 -13.54 1.31
N VAL A 39 4.43 -13.64 1.14
CA VAL A 39 5.08 -13.32 -0.13
C VAL A 39 4.87 -14.49 -1.10
N LEU A 40 4.32 -14.19 -2.28
CA LEU A 40 3.98 -15.20 -3.29
C LEU A 40 4.96 -15.21 -4.49
N GLY A 41 5.88 -14.25 -4.53
CA GLY A 41 6.92 -14.11 -5.54
C GLY A 41 7.60 -12.74 -5.44
N ASP A 42 8.55 -12.49 -6.33
CA ASP A 42 9.40 -11.28 -6.31
C ASP A 42 8.60 -9.96 -6.40
N ASP A 43 7.43 -9.99 -7.05
CA ASP A 43 6.58 -8.83 -7.30
C ASP A 43 5.18 -8.96 -6.69
N ILE A 44 4.88 -10.01 -5.92
CA ILE A 44 3.54 -10.30 -5.40
C ILE A 44 3.56 -10.69 -3.93
N PHE A 45 2.65 -10.09 -3.16
CA PHE A 45 2.29 -10.59 -1.83
C PHE A 45 0.78 -10.70 -1.67
N LEU A 46 0.37 -11.54 -0.73
CA LEU A 46 -0.98 -11.66 -0.22
C LEU A 46 -1.07 -11.04 1.16
N PHE A 47 -2.17 -10.34 1.41
CA PHE A 47 -2.54 -9.96 2.75
C PHE A 47 -4.04 -10.22 3.01
N GLY A 48 -4.37 -10.53 4.26
CA GLY A 48 -5.72 -10.84 4.70
C GLY A 48 -6.07 -10.10 5.99
N LEU A 49 -7.13 -9.29 5.92
CA LEU A 49 -7.70 -8.59 7.08
C LEU A 49 -8.94 -9.34 7.58
N LYS A 50 -9.16 -9.34 8.90
CA LYS A 50 -10.36 -9.95 9.49
C LYS A 50 -11.62 -9.27 8.93
N GLY A 51 -12.54 -10.08 8.39
CA GLY A 51 -13.78 -9.59 7.77
C GLY A 51 -13.64 -9.15 6.31
N MET A 52 -12.49 -9.39 5.68
CA MET A 52 -12.25 -9.11 4.27
C MET A 52 -11.71 -10.37 3.56
N PRO A 53 -12.08 -10.62 2.29
CA PRO A 53 -11.39 -11.60 1.46
C PRO A 53 -9.89 -11.29 1.38
N GLU A 54 -9.06 -12.32 1.29
CA GLU A 54 -7.63 -12.15 1.06
C GLU A 54 -7.39 -11.42 -0.27
N ILE A 55 -6.46 -10.46 -0.26
CA ILE A 55 -6.08 -9.67 -1.42
C ILE A 55 -4.64 -10.00 -1.81
N LYS A 56 -4.41 -10.10 -3.11
CA LYS A 56 -3.08 -10.19 -3.70
C LYS A 56 -2.74 -8.86 -4.39
N LEU A 57 -1.66 -8.23 -3.95
CA LEU A 57 -1.08 -7.04 -4.57
C LEU A 57 0.15 -7.45 -5.37
N ARG A 58 0.27 -6.88 -6.57
CA ARG A 58 1.42 -7.04 -7.47
C ARG A 58 2.03 -5.68 -7.79
N LEU A 59 3.35 -5.56 -7.81
CA LEU A 59 4.03 -4.38 -8.34
C LEU A 59 3.69 -4.17 -9.82
N LYS A 60 3.14 -3.01 -10.15
CA LYS A 60 2.70 -2.64 -11.52
C LYS A 60 3.59 -1.59 -12.14
N GLU A 61 3.94 -0.57 -11.36
CA GLU A 61 4.69 0.58 -11.83
C GLU A 61 5.57 1.10 -10.71
N GLN A 62 6.74 1.57 -11.08
CA GLN A 62 7.66 2.28 -10.21
C GLN A 62 8.28 3.40 -11.03
N THR A 63 8.16 4.62 -10.54
CA THR A 63 8.86 5.79 -11.06
C THR A 63 9.54 6.50 -9.90
N ASP A 64 10.26 7.58 -10.19
CA ASP A 64 10.83 8.40 -9.14
C ASP A 64 9.74 8.98 -8.23
N ASP A 65 8.55 9.29 -8.74
CA ASP A 65 7.48 9.97 -7.98
C ASP A 65 6.46 9.03 -7.33
N LYS A 66 6.44 7.74 -7.71
CA LYS A 66 5.42 6.82 -7.18
C LYS A 66 5.82 5.35 -7.28
N VAL A 67 5.25 4.56 -6.40
CA VAL A 67 5.20 3.10 -6.49
C VAL A 67 3.74 2.66 -6.53
N VAL A 68 3.36 1.84 -7.52
CA VAL A 68 1.99 1.37 -7.73
C VAL A 68 1.95 -0.13 -7.57
N LEU A 69 1.20 -0.59 -6.57
CA LEU A 69 0.78 -1.97 -6.42
C LEU A 69 -0.66 -2.10 -6.93
N GLY A 70 -0.95 -3.10 -7.75
CA GLY A 70 -2.29 -3.36 -8.29
C GLY A 70 -2.79 -4.75 -7.95
N ALA A 71 -4.07 -5.00 -8.19
CA ALA A 71 -4.65 -6.33 -8.07
C ALA A 71 -3.85 -7.35 -8.91
N ALA A 72 -3.54 -8.50 -8.31
CA ALA A 72 -2.98 -9.65 -9.03
C ALA A 72 -4.08 -10.49 -9.73
N SER A 73 -5.35 -10.08 -9.61
CA SER A 73 -6.52 -10.73 -10.22
C SER A 73 -7.27 -9.72 -11.08
N ASP A 74 -7.70 -10.15 -12.27
CA ASP A 74 -8.44 -9.30 -13.20
C ASP A 74 -9.93 -9.13 -12.82
N LYS A 75 -10.41 -9.90 -11.84
CA LYS A 75 -11.84 -9.91 -11.45
C LYS A 75 -12.26 -8.68 -10.64
N LEU A 76 -11.31 -7.99 -10.01
CA LEU A 76 -11.59 -6.85 -9.14
C LEU A 76 -10.41 -5.86 -9.23
N PRO A 77 -10.49 -4.84 -10.09
CA PRO A 77 -9.40 -3.90 -10.28
C PRO A 77 -9.33 -2.91 -9.11
N PHE A 78 -8.16 -2.87 -8.48
CA PHE A 78 -7.77 -1.86 -7.51
C PHE A 78 -6.26 -1.61 -7.57
N THR A 79 -5.85 -0.45 -7.06
CA THR A 79 -4.47 -0.01 -6.93
C THR A 79 -4.23 0.60 -5.56
N LEU A 80 -3.07 0.32 -4.98
CA LEU A 80 -2.47 1.02 -3.87
C LEU A 80 -1.23 1.76 -4.40
N THR A 81 -1.30 3.08 -4.41
CA THR A 81 -0.24 3.96 -4.92
C THR A 81 0.40 4.69 -3.76
N ALA A 82 1.72 4.56 -3.60
CA ALA A 82 2.52 5.43 -2.76
C ALA A 82 3.01 6.60 -3.61
N ASN A 83 2.51 7.80 -3.36
CA ASN A 83 3.04 9.02 -3.95
C ASN A 83 4.23 9.49 -3.12
N LEU A 84 5.30 9.93 -3.77
CA LEU A 84 6.57 10.28 -3.14
C LEU A 84 6.97 11.69 -3.57
N ASN A 85 7.14 12.57 -2.59
CA ASN A 85 7.60 13.92 -2.78
C ASN A 85 8.88 14.14 -1.97
N GLU A 86 9.98 14.48 -2.64
CA GLU A 86 11.23 14.78 -1.94
C GLU A 86 11.10 16.11 -1.19
N ILE A 87 11.42 16.11 0.10
CA ILE A 87 11.52 17.33 0.91
C ILE A 87 12.98 17.80 0.94
N ASP A 88 13.89 16.86 1.19
CA ASP A 88 15.34 17.05 1.13
C ASP A 88 16.04 15.71 0.81
N ALA A 89 17.37 15.73 0.66
CA ALA A 89 18.17 14.56 0.28
C ALA A 89 17.99 13.33 1.20
N SER A 90 17.47 13.52 2.41
CA SER A 90 17.27 12.49 3.43
C SER A 90 15.82 12.37 3.90
N LYS A 91 14.88 13.09 3.30
CA LYS A 91 13.47 13.10 3.71
C LYS A 91 12.51 13.09 2.54
N THR A 92 11.52 12.24 2.65
CA THR A 92 10.47 12.07 1.65
C THR A 92 9.10 12.21 2.31
N GLU A 93 8.27 13.11 1.82
CA GLU A 93 6.83 13.08 2.11
C GLU A 93 6.19 11.99 1.26
N THR A 94 5.35 11.16 1.88
CA THR A 94 4.58 10.14 1.16
C THR A 94 3.12 10.11 1.56
N GLN A 95 2.26 9.80 0.59
CA GLN A 95 0.83 9.57 0.80
C GLN A 95 0.39 8.33 0.04
N LEU A 96 -0.21 7.39 0.76
CA LEU A 96 -0.83 6.21 0.17
C LEU A 96 -2.24 6.56 -0.34
N SER A 97 -2.56 6.12 -1.56
CA SER A 97 -3.89 6.23 -2.16
C SER A 97 -4.35 4.85 -2.62
N PHE A 98 -5.53 4.45 -2.16
CA PHE A 98 -6.19 3.24 -2.60
C PHE A 98 -7.37 3.59 -3.50
N VAL A 99 -7.33 3.13 -4.74
CA VAL A 99 -8.37 3.33 -5.75
C VAL A 99 -8.87 1.97 -6.19
N GLY A 100 -10.18 1.74 -6.15
CA GLY A 100 -10.74 0.48 -6.65
C GLY A 100 -12.17 0.62 -7.17
N GLU A 101 -12.50 -0.21 -8.16
CA GLU A 101 -13.80 -0.20 -8.83
C GLU A 101 -14.77 -1.18 -8.17
N PHE A 102 -15.25 -0.79 -6.99
CA PHE A 102 -16.26 -1.54 -6.27
C PHE A 102 -17.66 -1.04 -6.62
N ASN A 103 -18.62 -1.96 -6.76
CA ASN A 103 -20.04 -1.59 -6.75
C ASN A 103 -20.44 -1.01 -5.38
N ALA A 104 -21.59 -0.33 -5.31
CA ALA A 104 -22.01 0.40 -4.10
C ALA A 104 -22.09 -0.48 -2.85
N MET A 105 -22.55 -1.73 -2.99
CA MET A 105 -22.72 -2.66 -1.87
C MET A 105 -21.36 -3.17 -1.35
N MET A 106 -20.47 -3.61 -2.24
CA MET A 106 -19.11 -4.02 -1.88
C MET A 106 -18.35 -2.86 -1.26
N ALA A 107 -18.49 -1.66 -1.84
CA ALA A 107 -17.82 -0.46 -1.37
C ALA A 107 -18.14 -0.16 0.12
N MET A 108 -19.40 -0.27 0.54
CA MET A 108 -19.75 -0.03 1.94
C MET A 108 -19.13 -1.05 2.91
N MET A 109 -19.05 -2.32 2.51
CA MET A 109 -18.47 -3.38 3.34
C MET A 109 -16.95 -3.26 3.48
N VAL A 110 -16.24 -2.91 2.41
CA VAL A 110 -14.78 -2.89 2.41
C VAL A 110 -14.17 -1.54 2.78
N LYS A 111 -14.93 -0.43 2.69
CA LYS A 111 -14.42 0.91 2.97
C LYS A 111 -13.81 1.02 4.37
N GLY A 112 -14.51 0.56 5.40
CA GLY A 112 -14.03 0.63 6.78
C GLY A 112 -12.69 -0.11 6.99
N PRO A 113 -12.61 -1.42 6.66
CA PRO A 113 -11.37 -2.19 6.75
C PRO A 113 -10.22 -1.62 5.91
N ILE A 114 -10.46 -1.21 4.66
CA ILE A 114 -9.42 -0.66 3.78
C ILE A 114 -8.93 0.70 4.29
N THR A 115 -9.82 1.59 4.74
CA THR A 115 -9.41 2.88 5.31
C THR A 115 -8.50 2.69 6.52
N LYS A 116 -8.82 1.74 7.41
CA LYS A 116 -7.94 1.41 8.55
C LYS A 116 -6.60 0.84 8.09
N PHE A 117 -6.61 -0.05 7.10
CA PHE A 117 -5.40 -0.64 6.53
C PHE A 117 -4.46 0.40 5.92
N VAL A 118 -5.00 1.28 5.06
CA VAL A 118 -4.22 2.35 4.42
C VAL A 118 -3.67 3.33 5.47
N GLY A 119 -4.47 3.65 6.50
CA GLY A 119 -4.01 4.47 7.63
C GLY A 119 -2.84 3.83 8.38
N GLN A 120 -2.95 2.55 8.75
CA GLN A 120 -1.88 1.85 9.46
C GLN A 120 -0.61 1.69 8.60
N LEU A 121 -0.76 1.40 7.31
CA LEU A 121 0.37 1.37 6.38
C LEU A 121 1.09 2.72 6.34
N SER A 122 0.34 3.84 6.24
CA SER A 122 0.92 5.18 6.28
C SER A 122 1.69 5.42 7.59
N GLU A 123 1.11 5.06 8.73
CA GLU A 123 1.76 5.23 10.04
C GLU A 123 3.05 4.39 10.17
N ASN A 124 3.00 3.13 9.74
CA ASN A 124 4.16 2.23 9.79
C ASN A 124 5.24 2.66 8.79
N LEU A 125 4.86 3.24 7.64
CA LEU A 125 5.80 3.79 6.67
C LEU A 125 6.53 5.03 7.21
N ALA A 126 5.93 5.78 8.14
CA ALA A 126 6.59 6.95 8.75
C ALA A 126 7.80 6.57 9.62
N VAL A 127 7.91 5.31 10.05
CA VAL A 127 8.92 4.86 11.01
C VAL A 127 9.98 3.90 10.44
N ILE A 128 9.97 3.66 9.12
CA ILE A 128 10.98 2.79 8.47
C ILE A 128 12.37 3.43 8.42
#